data_AF-A0A968ICH0-F1
#
_entry.id   AF-A0A968ICH0-F1
#
_cell.length_a   1.000
_cell.length_b   1.000
_cell.length_c   1.000
_cell.angle_alpha   90.00
_cell.angle_beta   90.00
_cell.angle_gamma   90.00
#
_symmetry.space_group_name_H-M   'P 1'
#
loop_
_entity.id
_entity.type
_entity.pdbx_description
1 polymer ?
#
loop_
_entity_poly.entity_id
_entity_poly.type
_entity_poly.pdbx_seq_one_letter_code
_entity_poly.pdbx_strand_id
1 'polypeptide(L)'
;MPALLEAGLELPDLNGFQPGDASRFRAVVDRAYRLEPDDDLDALVHGLLELDASADMVEARLALEARFAASGVYLSVGDLDSARDLLEAVSQGQFERPSYLPGFVLVRLGQVRDLMGERPRAIAAYRAALALAYCPLEARTMAESGLLEPFAFAS
;
A
#
# COMPACT_ATOMS: atom_id res chain seq x y z
N MET A 1 23.31 17.01 -22.11
CA MET A 1 22.82 18.23 -21.44
C MET A 1 21.32 18.30 -21.69
N PRO A 2 20.45 18.50 -20.67
CA PRO A 2 19.00 18.48 -20.87
C PRO A 2 18.55 19.67 -21.73
N ALA A 3 17.66 19.42 -22.71
CA ALA A 3 17.18 20.37 -23.71
C ALA A 3 16.53 21.66 -23.14
N LEU A 4 16.17 21.67 -21.85
CA LEU A 4 15.59 22.83 -21.15
C LEU A 4 16.61 23.95 -20.93
N LEU A 5 17.89 23.62 -20.72
CA LEU A 5 18.95 24.63 -20.52
C LEU A 5 19.35 25.30 -21.84
N GLU A 6 19.22 24.61 -22.97
CA GLU A 6 19.48 25.18 -24.30
C GLU A 6 18.40 26.19 -24.73
N ALA A 7 17.21 26.12 -24.13
CA ALA A 7 16.12 27.07 -24.37
C ALA A 7 16.24 28.38 -23.55
N GLY A 8 17.32 28.56 -22.77
CA GLY A 8 17.53 29.76 -21.95
C GLY A 8 16.58 29.86 -20.74
N LEU A 9 15.95 28.75 -20.34
CA LEU A 9 15.12 28.70 -19.14
C LEU A 9 16.01 28.58 -17.89
N GLU A 10 15.90 29.56 -17.00
CA GLU A 10 16.53 29.50 -15.69
C GLU A 10 15.79 28.49 -14.80
N LEU A 11 16.55 27.60 -14.17
CA LEU A 11 16.00 26.70 -13.17
C LEU A 11 15.66 27.49 -11.90
N PRO A 12 14.56 27.16 -11.21
CA PRO A 12 14.23 27.80 -9.95
C PRO A 12 15.34 27.55 -8.93
N ASP A 13 15.70 28.59 -8.18
CA ASP A 13 16.57 28.44 -7.01
C ASP A 13 15.81 27.65 -5.94
N LEU A 14 16.32 26.45 -5.63
CA LEU A 14 15.74 25.55 -4.63
C LEU A 14 16.34 25.75 -3.25
N ASN A 15 17.28 26.70 -3.07
CA ASN A 15 17.82 27.02 -1.76
C ASN A 15 16.71 27.47 -0.81
N GLY A 16 16.55 26.73 0.29
CA GLY A 16 15.50 26.99 1.29
C GLY A 16 14.13 26.37 0.98
N PHE A 17 13.97 25.65 -0.13
CA PHE A 17 12.74 24.90 -0.40
C PHE A 17 12.50 23.85 0.69
N GLN A 18 11.29 23.84 1.25
CA GLN A 18 10.83 22.82 2.19
C GLN A 18 9.64 22.08 1.57
N PRO A 19 9.69 20.74 1.43
CA PRO A 19 8.56 19.98 0.92
C PRO A 19 7.38 20.08 1.90
N GLY A 20 6.19 20.31 1.37
CA GLY A 20 4.96 20.27 2.17
C GLY A 20 4.65 18.85 2.66
N ASP A 21 3.75 18.77 3.65
CA ASP A 21 3.44 17.53 4.38
C ASP A 21 2.99 16.40 3.44
N ALA A 22 2.07 16.70 2.52
CA ALA A 22 1.61 15.75 1.50
C ALA A 22 2.75 15.18 0.63
N SER A 23 3.77 15.98 0.29
CA SER A 23 4.92 15.52 -0.48
C SER A 23 5.83 14.63 0.35
N ARG A 24 6.06 14.98 1.62
CA ARG A 24 6.84 14.14 2.54
C ARG A 24 6.17 12.79 2.74
N PHE A 25 4.87 12.77 2.99
CA PHE A 25 4.11 11.53 3.15
C PHE A 25 4.08 10.66 1.90
N ARG A 26 3.88 11.27 0.72
CA ARG A 26 3.98 10.53 -0.55
C ARG A 26 5.36 9.86 -0.67
N ALA A 27 6.44 10.55 -0.32
CA ALA A 27 7.77 9.97 -0.36
C ALA A 27 7.94 8.77 0.58
N VAL A 28 7.32 8.79 1.76
CA VAL A 28 7.32 7.65 2.70
C VAL A 28 6.55 6.45 2.11
N VAL A 29 5.36 6.68 1.55
CA VAL A 29 4.57 5.63 0.88
C VAL A 29 5.33 5.02 -0.29
N ASP A 30 5.93 5.86 -1.13
CA ASP A 30 6.70 5.42 -2.29
C ASP A 30 7.95 4.64 -1.86
N ARG A 31 8.58 5.02 -0.74
CA ARG A 31 9.69 4.26 -0.14
C ARG A 31 9.22 2.89 0.32
N ALA A 32 8.09 2.81 1.01
CA ALA A 32 7.52 1.55 1.49
C ALA A 32 7.13 0.59 0.37
N TYR A 33 6.68 1.08 -0.78
CA TYR A 33 6.46 0.21 -1.95
C TYR A 33 7.73 -0.32 -2.60
N ARG A 34 8.86 0.39 -2.44
CA ARG A 34 10.16 -0.07 -2.96
C ARG A 34 10.84 -1.07 -2.02
N LEU A 35 10.64 -0.91 -0.72
CA LEU A 35 11.19 -1.69 0.39
C LEU A 35 12.54 -2.37 0.10
N GLU A 36 13.62 -1.80 0.61
CA GLU A 36 14.97 -2.35 0.43
C GLU A 36 15.46 -3.07 1.71
N PRO A 37 16.42 -4.01 1.61
CA PRO A 37 16.92 -4.75 2.77
C PRO A 37 17.52 -3.90 3.89
N ASP A 38 18.08 -2.73 3.56
CA ASP A 38 18.74 -1.83 4.51
C ASP A 38 17.80 -0.74 5.08
N ASP A 39 16.49 -0.83 4.80
CA ASP A 39 15.53 0.12 5.36
C ASP A 39 15.37 -0.04 6.87
N ASP A 40 15.28 1.09 7.58
CA ASP A 40 14.81 1.14 8.96
C ASP A 40 13.28 0.93 8.97
N LEU A 41 12.87 -0.32 9.17
CA LEU A 41 11.48 -0.73 9.07
C LEU A 41 10.60 -0.08 10.15
N ASP A 42 11.14 0.12 11.36
CA ASP A 42 10.42 0.75 12.45
C ASP A 42 10.16 2.23 12.15
N ALA A 43 11.18 2.96 11.69
CA ALA A 43 11.03 4.36 11.29
C ALA A 43 10.07 4.51 10.10
N LEU A 44 10.11 3.57 9.15
CA LEU A 44 9.23 3.57 7.99
C LEU A 44 7.77 3.34 8.38
N VAL A 45 7.49 2.33 9.21
CA VAL A 45 6.14 2.08 9.73
C VAL A 45 5.63 3.26 10.55
N HIS A 46 6.47 3.85 11.40
CA HIS A 46 6.10 5.03 12.18
C HIS A 46 5.66 6.18 11.27
N GLY A 47 6.45 6.49 10.23
CA GLY A 47 6.12 7.55 9.28
C GLY A 47 4.86 7.28 8.46
N LEU A 48 4.54 6.01 8.17
CA LEU A 48 3.30 5.64 7.46
C LEU A 48 2.05 5.81 8.33
N LEU A 49 2.16 5.55 9.63
CA LEU A 49 1.02 5.56 10.56
C LEU A 49 0.78 6.92 11.22
N GLU A 50 1.66 7.91 11.02
CA GLU A 50 1.48 9.28 11.52
C GLU A 50 0.24 9.99 10.92
N LEU A 51 -0.18 9.58 9.71
CA LEU A 51 -1.29 10.15 8.94
C LEU A 51 -2.70 9.83 9.47
N ASP A 52 -2.84 9.00 10.50
CA ASP A 52 -4.12 8.44 10.92
C ASP A 52 -5.13 9.49 11.45
N ALA A 53 -4.72 10.74 11.68
CA ALA A 53 -5.44 11.69 12.53
C ALA A 53 -6.10 12.92 11.86
N SER A 54 -6.10 13.06 10.52
CA SER A 54 -6.57 14.30 9.87
C SER A 54 -8.00 14.25 9.29
N ALA A 55 -8.71 15.39 9.36
CA ALA A 55 -10.06 15.60 8.82
C ALA A 55 -10.09 15.99 7.32
N ASP A 56 -8.94 16.21 6.69
CA ASP A 56 -8.86 16.51 5.26
C ASP A 56 -9.08 15.25 4.41
N MET A 57 -10.00 15.31 3.43
CA MET A 57 -10.34 14.18 2.55
C MET A 57 -9.16 13.69 1.69
N VAL A 58 -8.22 14.57 1.32
CA VAL A 58 -7.00 14.19 0.59
C VAL A 58 -6.07 13.40 1.50
N GLU A 59 -5.94 13.82 2.75
CA GLU A 59 -5.10 13.14 3.75
C GLU A 59 -5.74 11.82 4.19
N ALA A 60 -7.07 11.76 4.33
CA ALA A 60 -7.80 10.52 4.61
C ALA A 60 -7.55 9.46 3.53
N ARG A 61 -7.53 9.86 2.25
CA ARG A 61 -7.18 8.96 1.15
C ARG A 61 -5.74 8.49 1.24
N LEU A 62 -4.80 9.41 1.48
CA LEU A 62 -3.39 9.08 1.60
C LEU A 62 -3.14 8.14 2.80
N ALA A 63 -3.90 8.30 3.87
CA ALA A 63 -3.84 7.44 5.05
C ALA A 63 -4.29 6.00 4.75
N LEU A 64 -5.25 5.77 3.84
CA LEU A 64 -5.62 4.41 3.40
C LEU A 64 -4.48 3.77 2.62
N GLU A 65 -3.85 4.50 1.69
CA GLU A 65 -2.67 4.02 0.97
C GLU A 65 -1.50 3.75 1.92
N ALA A 66 -1.27 4.63 2.90
CA ALA A 66 -0.19 4.48 3.88
C ALA A 66 -0.37 3.26 4.78
N ARG A 67 -1.59 3.01 5.29
CA ARG A 67 -1.89 1.78 6.05
C ARG A 67 -1.75 0.52 5.21
N PHE A 68 -2.16 0.57 3.94
CA PHE A 68 -1.91 -0.54 3.01
C PHE A 68 -0.40 -0.78 2.81
N ALA A 69 0.40 0.27 2.60
CA ALA A 69 1.85 0.15 2.50
C ALA A 69 2.48 -0.41 3.79
N ALA A 70 2.04 0.05 4.96
CA ALA A 70 2.51 -0.44 6.26
C ALA A 70 2.20 -1.93 6.45
N SER A 71 1.03 -2.40 6.00
CA SER A 71 0.71 -3.84 6.03
C SER A 71 1.70 -4.68 5.22
N GLY A 72 2.24 -4.12 4.12
CA GLY A 72 3.29 -4.76 3.32
C GLY A 72 4.61 -4.88 4.07
N VAL A 73 4.97 -3.86 4.85
CA VAL A 73 6.16 -3.89 5.71
C VAL A 73 6.02 -4.94 6.82
N TYR A 74 4.89 -4.97 7.53
CA TYR A 74 4.62 -6.01 8.54
C TYR A 74 4.65 -7.43 7.95
N LEU A 75 4.05 -7.61 6.77
CA LEU A 75 4.11 -8.90 6.06
C LEU A 75 5.55 -9.31 5.72
N SER A 76 6.41 -8.36 5.34
CA SER A 76 7.81 -8.65 4.98
C SER A 76 8.65 -9.22 6.13
N VAL A 77 8.31 -8.87 7.37
CA VAL A 77 8.96 -9.38 8.59
C VAL A 77 8.21 -10.56 9.22
N GLY A 78 7.13 -11.02 8.59
CA GLY A 78 6.31 -12.13 9.08
C GLY A 78 5.35 -11.79 10.21
N ASP A 79 5.13 -10.50 10.51
CA ASP A 79 4.09 -10.08 11.46
C ASP A 79 2.71 -10.09 10.78
N LEU A 80 2.12 -11.28 10.71
CA LEU A 80 0.86 -11.53 10.03
C LEU A 80 -0.34 -10.90 10.74
N ASP A 81 -0.31 -10.79 12.07
CA ASP A 81 -1.40 -10.18 12.84
C ASP A 81 -1.48 -8.68 12.57
N SER A 82 -0.36 -7.95 12.65
CA SER A 82 -0.32 -6.51 12.34
C SER A 82 -0.68 -6.23 10.88
N ALA A 83 -0.19 -7.07 9.95
CA ALA A 83 -0.54 -6.96 8.53
C ALA A 83 -2.05 -7.17 8.30
N ARG A 84 -2.64 -8.21 8.91
CA ARG A 84 -4.09 -8.48 8.84
C ARG A 84 -4.88 -7.31 9.37
N ASP A 85 -4.57 -6.83 10.57
CA ASP A 85 -5.36 -5.80 11.26
C ASP A 85 -5.40 -4.50 10.45
N LEU A 86 -4.26 -4.10 9.86
CA LEU A 86 -4.22 -2.94 8.96
C LEU A 86 -5.02 -3.15 7.68
N LEU A 87 -4.93 -4.32 7.05
CA LEU A 87 -5.68 -4.63 5.84
C LEU A 87 -7.19 -4.67 6.10
N GLU A 88 -7.61 -5.21 7.25
CA GLU A 88 -9.00 -5.22 7.68
C GLU A 88 -9.48 -3.79 7.93
N ALA A 89 -8.71 -2.96 8.64
CA ALA A 89 -9.03 -1.55 8.85
C ALA A 89 -9.16 -0.79 7.52
N VAL A 90 -8.23 -0.97 6.59
CA VAL A 90 -8.28 -0.33 5.26
C VAL A 90 -9.53 -0.80 4.51
N SER A 91 -9.88 -2.09 4.58
CA SER A 91 -11.04 -2.67 3.86
C SER A 91 -12.39 -2.06 4.26
N GLN A 92 -12.49 -1.44 5.45
CA GLN A 92 -13.69 -0.75 5.92
C GLN A 92 -13.73 0.73 5.48
N GLY A 93 -12.68 1.23 4.83
CA GLY A 93 -12.57 2.60 4.36
C GLY A 93 -13.49 2.92 3.17
N GLN A 94 -13.67 4.21 2.90
CA GLN A 94 -14.40 4.69 1.73
C GLN A 94 -13.45 4.79 0.53
N PHE A 95 -13.68 3.98 -0.51
CA PHE A 95 -12.78 3.86 -1.65
C PHE A 95 -13.24 4.61 -2.91
N GLU A 96 -13.84 5.78 -2.75
CA GLU A 96 -14.19 6.62 -3.91
C GLU A 96 -12.93 6.99 -4.73
N ARG A 97 -11.82 7.26 -4.03
CA ARG A 97 -10.46 7.34 -4.58
C ARG A 97 -9.44 6.92 -3.50
N PRO A 98 -8.38 6.16 -3.85
CA PRO A 98 -8.14 5.57 -5.16
C PRO A 98 -9.01 4.33 -5.41
N SER A 99 -9.62 4.26 -6.59
CA SER A 99 -10.47 3.12 -6.99
C SER A 99 -9.70 1.81 -7.21
N TYR A 100 -8.36 1.87 -7.34
CA TYR A 100 -7.51 0.69 -7.52
C TYR A 100 -7.27 -0.09 -6.21
N LEU A 101 -7.28 0.60 -5.07
CA LEU A 101 -6.81 0.07 -3.79
C LEU A 101 -7.65 -1.09 -3.23
N PRO A 102 -9.00 -1.11 -3.34
CA PRO A 102 -9.80 -2.23 -2.85
C PRO A 102 -9.35 -3.60 -3.35
N GLY A 103 -8.99 -3.70 -4.64
CA GLY A 103 -8.56 -4.96 -5.24
C GLY A 103 -7.27 -5.47 -4.60
N PHE A 104 -6.28 -4.59 -4.44
CA PHE A 104 -5.01 -4.96 -3.79
C PHE A 104 -5.18 -5.28 -2.30
N VAL A 105 -6.00 -4.53 -1.57
CA VAL A 105 -6.29 -4.79 -0.16
C VAL A 105 -6.90 -6.17 0.03
N LEU A 106 -7.94 -6.51 -0.75
CA LEU A 106 -8.63 -7.80 -0.64
C LEU A 106 -7.72 -8.98 -1.01
N VAL A 107 -6.91 -8.83 -2.07
CA VAL A 107 -5.94 -9.86 -2.45
C VAL A 107 -4.89 -10.05 -1.36
N ARG A 108 -4.30 -8.96 -0.85
CA ARG A 108 -3.27 -9.03 0.19
C ARG A 108 -3.84 -9.62 1.48
N LEU A 109 -5.07 -9.27 1.85
CA LEU A 109 -5.77 -9.87 2.98
C LEU A 109 -5.98 -11.37 2.78
N GLY A 110 -6.28 -11.80 1.56
CA GLY A 110 -6.31 -13.23 1.21
C GLY A 110 -4.97 -13.92 1.42
N GLN A 111 -3.88 -13.31 0.95
CA GLN A 111 -2.53 -13.87 1.09
C GLN A 111 -2.10 -13.99 2.56
N VAL A 112 -2.33 -12.95 3.36
CA VAL A 112 -2.08 -12.99 4.81
C VAL A 112 -2.89 -14.10 5.47
N ARG A 113 -4.17 -14.23 5.13
CA ARG A 113 -5.03 -15.29 5.67
C ARG A 113 -4.59 -16.70 5.27
N ASP A 114 -4.08 -16.91 4.05
CA ASP A 114 -3.49 -18.18 3.67
C ASP A 114 -2.26 -18.50 4.53
N LEU A 115 -1.37 -17.51 4.75
CA LEU A 115 -0.19 -17.65 5.62
C LEU A 115 -0.55 -17.94 7.08
N MET A 116 -1.70 -17.45 7.55
CA MET A 116 -2.23 -17.72 8.88
C MET A 116 -3.01 -19.04 8.98
N GLY A 117 -3.16 -19.80 7.87
CA GLY A 117 -3.95 -21.03 7.82
C GLY A 117 -5.46 -20.81 7.79
N GLU A 118 -5.94 -19.58 7.59
CA GLU A 118 -7.35 -19.19 7.56
C GLU A 118 -7.97 -19.37 6.16
N ARG A 119 -7.77 -20.53 5.54
CA ARG A 119 -8.09 -20.76 4.12
C ARG A 119 -9.51 -20.37 3.69
N PRO A 120 -10.59 -20.67 4.45
CA PRO A 120 -11.94 -20.24 4.07
C PRO A 120 -12.08 -18.71 3.96
N ARG A 121 -11.42 -17.97 4.85
CA ARG A 121 -11.44 -16.50 4.85
C ARG A 121 -10.54 -15.92 3.76
N ALA A 122 -9.46 -16.61 3.39
CA ALA A 122 -8.62 -16.25 2.25
C ALA A 122 -9.39 -16.36 0.93
N ILE A 123 -10.05 -17.50 0.70
CA ILE A 123 -10.92 -17.72 -0.48
C ILE A 123 -12.02 -16.66 -0.58
N ALA A 124 -12.64 -16.29 0.54
CA ALA A 124 -13.64 -15.23 0.56
C ALA A 124 -13.07 -13.88 0.12
N ALA A 125 -11.86 -13.54 0.57
CA ALA A 125 -11.19 -12.29 0.19
C ALA A 125 -10.83 -12.27 -1.31
N TYR A 126 -10.30 -13.37 -1.86
CA TYR A 126 -10.02 -13.45 -3.30
C TYR A 126 -11.29 -13.33 -4.16
N ARG A 127 -12.38 -14.02 -3.78
CA ARG A 127 -13.66 -13.88 -4.47
C ARG A 127 -14.21 -12.46 -4.39
N ALA A 128 -14.07 -11.80 -3.24
CA ALA A 128 -14.47 -10.42 -3.08
C ALA A 128 -13.68 -9.49 -4.03
N ALA A 129 -12.36 -9.69 -4.17
CA ALA A 129 -11.55 -8.92 -5.11
C ALA A 129 -12.01 -9.08 -6.56
N LEU A 130 -12.37 -10.30 -6.97
CA LEU A 130 -12.88 -10.59 -8.31
C LEU A 130 -14.31 -10.08 -8.55
N ALA A 131 -15.07 -9.83 -7.48
CA ALA A 131 -16.43 -9.32 -7.55
C ALA A 131 -16.49 -7.78 -7.61
N LEU A 132 -15.37 -7.07 -7.44
CA LEU A 132 -15.34 -5.61 -7.54
C LEU A 132 -15.70 -5.14 -8.95
N ALA A 133 -16.41 -4.02 -9.03
CA ALA A 133 -16.71 -3.37 -10.31
C ALA A 133 -15.45 -2.98 -11.09
N TYR A 134 -14.37 -2.67 -10.37
CA TYR A 134 -13.03 -2.51 -10.92
C TYR A 134 -12.01 -3.18 -10.01
N CYS A 135 -11.15 -4.01 -10.60
CA CYS A 135 -10.02 -4.65 -9.94
C CYS A 135 -8.80 -4.56 -10.89
N PRO A 136 -7.65 -4.01 -10.45
CA PRO A 136 -6.44 -3.98 -11.25
C PRO A 136 -6.05 -5.38 -11.76
N LEU A 137 -5.52 -5.47 -12.98
CA LEU A 137 -5.19 -6.76 -13.61
C LEU A 137 -4.25 -7.59 -12.73
N GLU A 138 -3.23 -6.97 -12.15
CA GLU A 138 -2.28 -7.64 -11.25
C GLU A 138 -2.98 -8.24 -10.03
N ALA A 139 -3.80 -7.44 -9.33
CA ALA A 139 -4.60 -7.91 -8.20
C ALA A 139 -5.54 -9.06 -8.61
N ARG A 140 -6.19 -8.94 -9.77
CA ARG A 140 -7.04 -9.99 -10.32
C ARG A 140 -6.28 -11.30 -10.55
N THR A 141 -5.12 -11.25 -11.18
CA THR A 141 -4.27 -12.44 -11.42
C THR A 141 -3.86 -13.07 -10.10
N MET A 142 -3.46 -12.28 -9.11
CA MET A 142 -3.12 -12.79 -7.78
C MET A 142 -4.30 -13.45 -7.07
N ALA A 143 -5.51 -12.89 -7.18
CA ALA A 143 -6.72 -13.52 -6.63
C ALA A 143 -7.03 -14.86 -7.32
N GLU A 144 -6.92 -14.91 -8.65
CA GLU A 144 -7.12 -16.13 -9.43
C GLU A 144 -6.10 -17.21 -9.03
N SER A 145 -4.82 -16.87 -8.89
CA SER A 145 -3.78 -17.77 -8.36
C SER A 145 -4.10 -18.24 -6.95
N GLY A 146 -4.48 -17.33 -6.05
CA GLY A 146 -4.83 -17.66 -4.66
C GLY A 146 -6.04 -18.58 -4.53
N LEU A 147 -6.96 -18.58 -5.49
CA LEU A 147 -8.08 -19.52 -5.52
C LEU A 147 -7.67 -20.93 -5.96
N LEU A 148 -6.64 -21.04 -6.78
CA LEU A 148 -6.09 -22.32 -7.23
C LEU A 148 -5.22 -22.95 -6.14
N GLU A 149 -4.32 -22.16 -5.54
CA GLU A 149 -3.34 -22.64 -4.57
C GLU A 149 -3.17 -21.62 -3.44
N PRO A 150 -3.11 -22.05 -2.17
CA PRO A 150 -2.84 -21.14 -1.08
C PRO A 150 -1.43 -20.56 -1.15
N PHE A 151 -1.29 -19.27 -0.83
CA PHE A 151 0.04 -18.66 -0.70
C PHE A 151 0.77 -19.16 0.55
N ALA A 152 2.06 -19.38 0.42
CA ALA A 152 2.97 -19.78 1.50
C ALA A 152 4.29 -19.00 1.37
N PHE A 153 5.06 -18.87 2.47
CA PHE A 153 6.44 -18.41 2.38
C PHE A 153 7.27 -19.42 1.59
N ALA A 154 8.23 -18.93 0.81
CA ALA A 154 9.20 -19.80 0.15
C ALA A 154 10.00 -20.56 1.22
N SER A 155 9.90 -21.88 1.19
CA SER A 155 10.63 -22.82 2.06
C SER A 155 12.09 -22.98 1.63
#